data_AF-A0A238U7G1-F1
#
_entry.id   AF-A0A238U7G1-F1
#
_cell.length_a   1.000
_cell.length_b   1.000
_cell.length_c   1.000
_cell.angle_alpha   90.00
_cell.angle_beta   90.00
_cell.angle_gamma   90.00
#
_symmetry.space_group_name_H-M   'P 1'
#
loop_
_entity.id
_entity.type
_entity.pdbx_description
1 polymer ?
#
loop_
_entity_poly.entity_id
_entity_poly.type
_entity_poly.pdbx_seq_one_letter_code
_entity_poly.pdbx_strand_id
1 'polypeptide(L)'
;MKILNKTATNIFLRLVALAKENNGYVKLDNKKGVMPLIVEKVEQIEDYEIYSLAHYGTQNGDLMADPEMCFLLAQNDKDTIVMPYSFRNDYMGIDQIDLFIENGKIKGIRHKAVTKNVAFANTWLKNIQNQQLI
;
A
#
# COMPACT_ATOMS: atom_id res chain seq x y z
N MET A 1 7.61 -14.52 9.18
CA MET A 1 6.64 -13.83 8.28
C MET A 1 7.41 -12.73 7.55
N LYS A 2 7.23 -12.58 6.22
CA LYS A 2 7.95 -11.54 5.48
C LYS A 2 7.21 -10.21 5.63
N ILE A 3 7.96 -9.15 5.88
CA ILE A 3 7.50 -7.77 6.02
C ILE A 3 8.32 -6.89 5.06
N LEU A 4 7.91 -5.63 4.86
CA LEU A 4 8.72 -4.69 4.08
C LEU A 4 10.14 -4.55 4.67
N ASN A 5 11.13 -4.36 3.80
CA ASN A 5 12.48 -4.06 4.26
C ASN A 5 12.57 -2.61 4.79
N LYS A 6 13.63 -2.30 5.53
CA LYS A 6 13.82 -0.99 6.19
C LYS A 6 13.65 0.20 5.23
N THR A 7 14.21 0.12 4.02
CA THR A 7 14.11 1.22 3.03
C THR A 7 12.67 1.43 2.58
N ALA A 8 11.98 0.35 2.20
CA ALA A 8 10.58 0.42 1.76
C ALA A 8 9.65 0.87 2.90
N THR A 9 9.86 0.37 4.12
CA THR A 9 9.13 0.83 5.31
C THR A 9 9.29 2.34 5.51
N ASN A 10 10.50 2.87 5.42
CA ASN A 10 10.71 4.32 5.57
C ASN A 10 9.98 5.14 4.50
N ILE A 11 9.99 4.69 3.25
CA ILE A 11 9.27 5.37 2.15
C ILE A 11 7.75 5.32 2.43
N PHE A 12 7.23 4.14 2.79
CA PHE A 12 5.83 3.95 3.13
C PHE A 12 5.39 4.86 4.28
N LEU A 13 6.18 4.96 5.36
CA LEU A 13 5.85 5.81 6.50
C LEU A 13 5.80 7.30 6.14
N ARG A 14 6.64 7.77 5.22
CA ARG A 14 6.59 9.15 4.73
C ARG A 14 5.32 9.42 3.94
N LEU A 15 4.91 8.47 3.08
CA LEU A 15 3.64 8.55 2.36
C LEU A 15 2.44 8.59 3.32
N VAL A 16 2.44 7.72 4.32
CA VAL A 16 1.41 7.68 5.37
C VAL A 16 1.38 8.98 6.18
N ALA A 17 2.53 9.56 6.51
CA ALA A 17 2.61 10.84 7.21
C ALA A 17 1.92 11.96 6.41
N LEU A 18 2.21 12.05 5.10
CA LEU A 18 1.55 13.02 4.20
C LEU A 18 0.04 12.80 4.15
N ALA A 19 -0.43 11.56 4.09
CA ALA A 19 -1.85 11.25 4.14
C ALA A 19 -2.46 11.69 5.49
N LYS A 20 -1.83 11.36 6.62
CA LYS A 20 -2.28 11.74 7.97
C LYS A 20 -2.37 13.26 8.15
N GLU A 21 -1.39 14.00 7.64
CA GLU A 21 -1.38 15.47 7.66
C GLU A 21 -2.56 16.07 6.86
N ASN A 22 -3.11 15.33 5.90
CA ASN A 22 -4.22 15.73 5.05
C ASN A 22 -5.49 14.88 5.30
N ASN A 23 -5.85 14.70 6.57
CA ASN A 23 -7.06 13.99 7.01
C ASN A 23 -7.20 12.55 6.51
N GLY A 24 -6.08 11.85 6.35
CA GLY A 24 -6.03 10.45 5.94
C GLY A 24 -5.98 10.23 4.43
N TYR A 25 -5.87 11.27 3.61
CA TYR A 25 -5.84 11.15 2.15
C TYR A 25 -4.81 12.10 1.52
N VAL A 26 -4.03 11.63 0.55
CA VAL A 26 -3.23 12.53 -0.30
C VAL A 26 -3.11 11.99 -1.72
N LYS A 27 -3.15 12.90 -2.70
CA LYS A 27 -2.79 12.63 -4.10
C LYS A 27 -1.47 13.32 -4.41
N LEU A 28 -0.45 12.54 -4.71
CA LEU A 28 0.87 13.02 -5.13
C LEU A 28 0.96 13.04 -6.65
N ASP A 29 1.26 14.20 -7.21
CA ASP A 29 1.45 14.43 -8.65
C ASP A 29 2.65 15.37 -8.87
N ASN A 30 3.78 15.00 -8.28
CA ASN A 30 4.93 15.92 -8.14
C ASN A 30 5.81 15.97 -9.41
N LYS A 31 5.66 15.03 -10.33
CA LYS A 31 6.48 14.92 -11.54
C LYS A 31 5.61 14.75 -12.78
N LYS A 32 5.86 15.55 -13.81
CA LYS A 32 5.15 15.41 -15.09
C LYS A 32 5.51 14.08 -15.77
N GLY A 33 4.50 13.45 -16.38
CA GLY A 33 4.67 12.23 -17.19
C GLY A 33 4.74 10.93 -16.38
N VAL A 34 4.44 10.96 -15.09
CA VAL A 34 4.19 9.75 -14.28
C VAL A 34 2.73 9.75 -13.81
N MET A 35 2.20 8.58 -13.46
CA MET A 35 0.86 8.50 -12.88
C MET A 35 0.86 9.07 -11.46
N PRO A 36 -0.16 9.86 -11.07
CA PRO A 36 -0.32 10.29 -9.69
C PRO A 36 -0.43 9.09 -8.75
N LEU A 37 0.14 9.20 -7.54
CA LEU A 37 -0.07 8.23 -6.48
C LEU A 37 -1.16 8.74 -5.54
N ILE A 38 -2.16 7.91 -5.29
CA ILE A 38 -3.14 8.12 -4.22
C ILE A 38 -2.70 7.32 -3.01
N VAL A 39 -2.73 7.93 -1.83
CA VAL A 39 -2.48 7.30 -0.54
C VAL A 39 -3.65 7.62 0.37
N GLU A 40 -4.30 6.60 0.92
CA GLU A 40 -5.52 6.77 1.71
C GLU A 40 -5.52 5.83 2.92
N LYS A 41 -5.94 6.32 4.09
CA LYS A 41 -6.28 5.50 5.24
C LYS A 41 -7.66 4.89 4.99
N VAL A 42 -7.72 3.57 4.82
CA VAL A 42 -8.95 2.84 4.53
C VAL A 42 -9.73 2.57 5.81
N GLU A 43 -9.04 2.06 6.84
CA GLU A 43 -9.67 1.62 8.08
C GLU A 43 -8.66 1.61 9.23
N GLN A 44 -9.17 1.52 10.46
CA GLN A 44 -8.40 1.16 11.64
C GLN A 44 -9.06 -0.03 12.33
N ILE A 45 -8.27 -1.07 12.59
CA ILE A 45 -8.71 -2.33 13.18
C ILE A 45 -7.82 -2.65 14.38
N GLU A 46 -8.37 -2.58 15.60
CA GLU A 46 -7.59 -2.72 16.85
C GLU A 46 -6.33 -1.83 16.81
N ASP A 47 -5.14 -2.44 16.86
CA ASP A 47 -3.83 -1.78 16.85
C ASP A 47 -3.25 -1.58 15.44
N TYR A 48 -4.06 -1.82 14.41
CA TYR A 48 -3.64 -1.79 13.01
C TYR A 48 -4.31 -0.66 12.24
N GLU A 49 -3.52 0.10 11.48
CA GLU A 49 -4.04 1.00 10.45
C GLU A 49 -3.92 0.34 9.08
N ILE A 50 -4.93 0.48 8.23
CA ILE A 50 -4.91 0.00 6.85
C ILE A 50 -4.80 1.18 5.92
N TYR A 51 -3.82 1.12 5.01
CA TYR A 51 -3.58 2.15 4.00
C TYR A 51 -3.61 1.57 2.60
N SER A 52 -4.35 2.20 1.69
CA SER A 52 -4.29 1.95 0.24
C SER A 52 -3.28 2.88 -0.41
N LEU A 53 -2.42 2.32 -1.27
CA LEU A 53 -1.60 3.05 -2.22
C LEU A 53 -2.04 2.63 -3.62
N ALA A 54 -2.43 3.58 -4.47
CA ALA A 54 -2.99 3.29 -5.78
C ALA A 54 -2.51 4.25 -6.87
N HIS A 55 -2.30 3.70 -8.05
CA HIS A 55 -2.32 4.46 -9.31
C HIS A 55 -3.57 4.09 -10.09
N TYR A 56 -4.14 5.05 -10.82
CA TYR A 56 -5.26 4.80 -11.71
C TYR A 56 -4.94 5.22 -13.13
N GLY A 57 -5.17 4.31 -14.07
CA GLY A 57 -5.31 4.59 -15.50
C GLY A 57 -6.78 4.69 -15.89
N THR A 58 -7.04 4.97 -17.17
CA THR A 58 -8.39 4.95 -17.73
C THR A 58 -8.49 3.90 -18.83
N GLN A 59 -9.57 3.12 -18.84
CA GLN A 59 -9.92 2.21 -19.94
C GLN A 59 -11.41 2.32 -20.24
N ASN A 60 -11.76 2.60 -21.50
CA ASN A 60 -13.15 2.79 -21.93
C ASN A 60 -13.95 3.84 -21.12
N GLY A 61 -13.26 4.80 -20.48
CA GLY A 61 -13.87 5.81 -19.62
C GLY A 61 -13.92 5.45 -18.14
N ASP A 62 -13.61 4.21 -17.78
CA ASP A 62 -13.56 3.75 -16.38
C ASP A 62 -12.16 3.92 -15.79
N LEU A 63 -12.10 4.24 -14.49
CA LEU A 63 -10.86 4.26 -13.73
C LEU A 63 -10.44 2.83 -13.37
N MET A 64 -9.17 2.51 -13.65
CA MET A 64 -8.61 1.16 -13.54
C MET A 64 -7.36 1.20 -12.66
N ALA A 65 -7.29 0.39 -11.61
CA ALA A 65 -6.15 0.32 -10.71
C ALA A 65 -4.90 -0.27 -11.41
N ASP A 66 -3.75 0.42 -11.32
CA ASP A 66 -2.48 -0.01 -11.95
C ASP A 66 -1.19 0.32 -11.16
N PRO A 67 -0.87 -0.42 -10.10
CA PRO A 67 -1.78 -1.24 -9.30
C PRO A 67 -2.35 -0.45 -8.11
N GLU A 68 -3.25 -1.09 -7.36
CA GLU A 68 -3.59 -0.77 -5.98
C GLU A 68 -3.01 -1.83 -5.04
N MET A 69 -2.43 -1.40 -3.92
CA MET A 69 -2.04 -2.27 -2.82
C MET A 69 -2.50 -1.69 -1.48
N CYS A 70 -3.14 -2.53 -0.67
CA CYS A 70 -3.42 -2.20 0.72
C CYS A 70 -2.33 -2.77 1.61
N PHE A 71 -1.99 -2.03 2.67
CA PHE A 71 -0.99 -2.40 3.66
C PHE A 71 -1.57 -2.30 5.06
N LEU A 72 -1.24 -3.28 5.89
CA LEU A 72 -1.44 -3.24 7.32
C LEU A 72 -0.18 -2.63 7.97
N LEU A 73 -0.38 -1.56 8.73
CA LEU A 73 0.63 -0.88 9.54
C LEU A 73 0.34 -1.17 11.03
N ALA A 74 1.30 -1.80 11.70
CA ALA A 74 1.33 -1.93 13.15
C ALA A 74 2.55 -1.15 13.67
N GLN A 75 2.33 -0.20 14.57
CA GLN A 75 3.40 0.65 15.10
C GLN A 75 3.29 0.79 16.62
N ASN A 76 4.39 0.53 17.31
CA ASN A 76 4.57 0.85 18.72
C ASN A 76 5.91 1.57 18.92
N ASP A 77 6.23 1.98 20.15
CA ASP A 77 7.42 2.77 20.47
C ASP A 77 8.76 2.10 20.08
N LYS A 78 8.77 0.78 19.86
CA LYS A 78 9.98 -0.02 19.61
C LYS A 78 10.03 -0.59 18.20
N ASP A 79 8.87 -0.93 17.63
CA ASP A 79 8.75 -1.71 16.41
C ASP A 79 7.72 -1.12 15.45
N THR A 80 8.04 -1.15 14.17
CA THR A 80 7.10 -0.84 13.08
C THR A 80 7.07 -2.00 12.10
N ILE A 81 5.88 -2.53 11.87
CA ILE A 81 5.60 -3.63 10.97
C ILE A 81 4.69 -3.13 9.86
N VAL A 82 5.12 -3.31 8.61
CA VAL A 82 4.31 -3.05 7.42
C VAL A 82 4.20 -4.32 6.60
N MET A 83 2.96 -4.75 6.36
CA MET A 83 2.65 -5.97 5.62
C MET A 83 1.64 -5.69 4.51
N PRO A 84 1.86 -6.21 3.30
CA PRO A 84 0.82 -6.23 2.28
C PRO A 84 -0.42 -6.98 2.78
N TYR A 85 -1.58 -6.38 2.55
CA TYR A 85 -2.90 -6.91 2.86
C TYR A 85 -3.60 -7.43 1.61
N SER A 86 -3.55 -6.66 0.52
CA SER A 86 -4.11 -7.04 -0.78
C SER A 86 -3.33 -6.41 -1.94
N PHE A 87 -3.54 -6.94 -3.14
CA PHE A 87 -3.01 -6.42 -4.40
C PHE A 87 -4.09 -6.53 -5.48
N ARG A 88 -4.31 -5.44 -6.21
CA ARG A 88 -5.24 -5.37 -7.34
C ARG A 88 -4.58 -4.70 -8.54
N ASN A 89 -4.78 -5.27 -9.72
CA ASN A 89 -4.43 -4.66 -11.01
C ASN A 89 -5.52 -5.02 -12.02
N ASP A 90 -6.28 -4.02 -12.44
CA ASP A 90 -7.47 -4.23 -13.27
C ASP A 90 -7.12 -4.59 -14.71
N TYR A 91 -6.03 -4.03 -15.25
CA TYR A 91 -5.55 -4.35 -16.61
C TYR A 91 -5.09 -5.81 -16.74
N MET A 92 -4.65 -6.41 -15.63
CA MET A 92 -4.25 -7.82 -15.58
C MET A 92 -5.36 -8.76 -15.09
N GLY A 93 -6.53 -8.24 -14.71
CA GLY A 93 -7.61 -9.03 -14.10
C GLY A 93 -7.20 -9.69 -12.78
N ILE A 94 -6.35 -9.03 -12.00
CA ILE A 94 -5.84 -9.56 -10.72
C ILE A 94 -6.52 -8.83 -9.57
N ASP A 95 -7.15 -9.59 -8.68
CA ASP A 95 -7.59 -9.15 -7.36
C ASP A 95 -7.24 -10.23 -6.33
N GLN A 96 -6.33 -9.91 -5.41
CA GLN A 96 -5.73 -10.85 -4.47
C GLN A 96 -5.75 -10.30 -3.05
N ILE A 97 -6.38 -11.06 -2.14
CA ILE A 97 -6.31 -10.86 -0.69
C ILE A 97 -5.23 -11.77 -0.10
N ASP A 98 -4.32 -11.21 0.69
CA ASP A 98 -3.19 -11.90 1.33
C ASP A 98 -3.46 -12.24 2.80
N LEU A 99 -4.15 -11.34 3.50
CA LEU A 99 -4.47 -11.42 4.92
C LEU A 99 -5.99 -11.46 5.11
N PHE A 100 -6.46 -12.43 5.88
CA PHE A 100 -7.86 -12.50 6.29
C PHE A 100 -7.99 -11.95 7.69
N ILE A 101 -8.74 -10.85 7.82
CA ILE A 101 -9.05 -10.23 9.12
C ILE A 101 -10.53 -10.47 9.39
N GLU A 102 -10.83 -10.99 10.57
CA GLU A 102 -12.20 -11.21 11.03
C GLU A 102 -12.29 -10.78 12.50
N ASN A 103 -13.25 -9.92 12.81
CA ASN A 103 -13.48 -9.40 14.17
C ASN A 103 -12.20 -8.85 14.81
N GLY A 104 -11.49 -7.96 14.12
CA GLY A 104 -10.29 -7.33 14.67
C GLY A 104 -8.99 -8.13 14.47
N LYS A 105 -9.09 -9.43 14.18
CA LYS A 105 -7.95 -10.35 14.30
C LYS A 105 -7.58 -10.99 12.98
N ILE A 106 -6.27 -11.12 12.74
CA ILE A 106 -5.75 -11.90 11.61
C ILE A 106 -6.11 -13.37 11.83
N LYS A 107 -6.99 -13.92 10.99
CA LYS A 107 -7.44 -15.32 11.02
C LYS A 107 -6.70 -16.21 10.04
N GLY A 108 -6.14 -15.63 8.99
CA GLY A 108 -5.49 -16.40 7.93
C GLY A 108 -4.47 -15.58 7.16
N ILE A 109 -3.42 -16.25 6.72
CA ILE A 109 -2.32 -15.65 5.96
C ILE A 109 -2.00 -16.55 4.77
N ARG A 110 -2.01 -15.98 3.55
CA ARG A 110 -1.51 -16.65 2.35
C ARG A 110 -0.01 -16.40 2.22
N HIS A 111 0.81 -17.21 2.89
CA HIS A 111 2.27 -16.98 2.98
C HIS A 111 3.01 -16.78 1.64
N LYS A 112 2.63 -17.54 0.60
CA LYS A 112 3.22 -17.40 -0.75
C LYS A 112 2.85 -16.05 -1.37
N ALA A 113 1.61 -15.62 -1.18
CA ALA A 113 1.07 -14.36 -1.68
C ALA A 113 1.77 -13.16 -1.00
N VAL A 114 1.81 -13.16 0.33
CA VAL A 114 2.56 -12.15 1.12
C VAL A 114 4.02 -12.08 0.69
N THR A 115 4.69 -13.22 0.50
CA THR A 115 6.10 -13.25 0.08
C THR A 115 6.32 -12.58 -1.28
N LYS A 116 5.44 -12.85 -2.26
CA LYS A 116 5.49 -12.24 -3.59
C LYS A 116 5.20 -10.74 -3.50
N ASN A 117 4.16 -10.35 -2.77
CA ASN A 117 3.72 -8.97 -2.66
C ASN A 117 4.71 -8.10 -1.87
N VAL A 118 5.39 -8.65 -0.86
CA VAL A 118 6.51 -7.97 -0.17
C VAL A 118 7.66 -7.71 -1.15
N ALA A 119 8.02 -8.70 -1.98
CA ALA A 119 9.10 -8.53 -2.96
C ALA A 119 8.75 -7.46 -4.00
N PHE A 120 7.52 -7.45 -4.49
CA PHE A 120 7.00 -6.41 -5.37
C PHE A 120 7.00 -5.04 -4.70
N ALA A 121 6.36 -4.90 -3.54
CA ALA A 121 6.23 -3.63 -2.82
C ALA A 121 7.58 -3.00 -2.47
N ASN A 122 8.58 -3.82 -2.10
CA ASN A 122 9.94 -3.34 -1.83
C ASN A 122 10.59 -2.65 -3.05
N THR A 123 10.26 -3.08 -4.26
CA THR A 123 10.74 -2.46 -5.50
C THR A 123 9.84 -1.30 -5.90
N TRP A 124 8.53 -1.49 -5.82
CA TRP A 124 7.54 -0.50 -6.24
C TRP A 124 7.59 0.78 -5.40
N LEU A 125 7.75 0.68 -4.07
CA LEU A 125 7.90 1.87 -3.20
C LEU A 125 9.15 2.70 -3.55
N LYS A 126 10.25 2.06 -3.96
CA LYS A 126 11.43 2.80 -4.46
C LYS A 126 11.14 3.51 -5.77
N ASN A 127 10.35 2.90 -6.66
CA ASN A 127 9.92 3.55 -7.90
C ASN A 127 9.02 4.75 -7.61
N ILE A 128 8.04 4.58 -6.71
CA ILE A 128 7.18 5.68 -6.23
C ILE A 128 8.03 6.84 -5.70
N GLN A 129 9.07 6.54 -4.91
CA GLN A 129 9.97 7.55 -4.38
C GLN A 129 10.58 8.42 -5.50
N ASN A 130 11.08 7.77 -6.54
CA ASN A 130 11.71 8.44 -7.69
C ASN A 130 10.69 9.14 -8.61
N GLN A 131 9.47 8.60 -8.68
CA GLN A 131 8.37 9.16 -9.48
C GLN A 131 7.79 10.41 -8.81
N GLN A 132 7.62 10.39 -7.49
CA GLN A 132 7.01 11.46 -6.72
C GLN A 132 8.02 12.41 -6.05
N LEU A 133 9.33 12.17 -6.24
CA LEU A 133 10.41 13.00 -5.72
C LEU A 133 10.34 13.22 -4.19
N ILE A 134 10.00 12.16 -3.46
CA ILE A 134 9.88 12.18 -2.00
C ILE A 134 11.11 11.63 -1.32
#